data_AF-A0A8S3H0T3-F1
#
_entry.id   AF-A0A8S3H0T3-F1
#
_cell.length_a   1.000
_cell.length_b   1.000
_cell.length_c   1.000
_cell.angle_alpha   90.00
_cell.angle_beta   90.00
_cell.angle_gamma   90.00
#
_symmetry.space_group_name_H-M   'P 1'
#
loop_
_entity.id
_entity.type
_entity.pdbx_description
1 polymer ?
#
loop_
_entity_poly.entity_id
_entity_poly.type
_entity_poly.pdbx_seq_one_letter_code
_entity_poly.pdbx_strand_id
1 'polypeptide(L)'
;MELFDSSIARRIILDLEKEGFRVLDIFNLDCLNHEHIQSIVKVLKTFRPDFDIPLRSSNVDNKLLNSIYEKPAISKDELIQIDQWWKDTDLKKKLEEQIQMEIDHRVKIKSINTIKLTDEKLAKRYENFLVDLEQQLTVGFLTELEILKQKVRKPSDINIIPFLEIFEPKEYIDLILKALHQHSYASEFHSSPFVTLCVGLGKHLYQKYVCKMRRKNGFIDKLRLIYDDYTNHVVTNQRFMVNERQKWNEITKEKFAFMDHNDRRWTFTQVLQVGEFLYDVLLKHAKIRVPLLTEKNTASNKS
;
A
#
# COMPACT_ATOMS: atom_id res chain seq x y z
N MET A 1 6.96 -20.34 -27.83
CA MET A 1 5.58 -20.85 -27.71
C MET A 1 5.75 -22.34 -27.43
N GLU A 2 6.01 -22.69 -26.16
CA GLU A 2 6.29 -24.08 -25.78
C GLU A 2 4.99 -24.90 -25.85
N LEU A 3 5.07 -26.04 -26.52
CA LEU A 3 3.98 -27.00 -26.65
C LEU A 3 3.59 -27.49 -25.25
N PHE A 4 2.46 -27.00 -24.75
CA PHE A 4 1.91 -27.45 -23.48
C PHE A 4 1.58 -28.94 -23.59
N ASP A 5 2.32 -29.78 -22.85
CA ASP A 5 2.12 -31.23 -22.86
C ASP A 5 0.89 -31.60 -22.03
N SER A 6 -0.25 -31.66 -22.72
CA SER A 6 -1.55 -32.05 -22.20
C SER A 6 -1.53 -33.41 -21.46
N SER A 7 -0.58 -34.29 -21.79
CA SER A 7 -0.45 -35.59 -21.13
C SER A 7 0.01 -35.47 -19.67
N ILE A 8 0.87 -34.51 -19.36
CA ILE A 8 1.43 -34.31 -18.01
C ILE A 8 0.38 -33.71 -17.08
N ALA A 9 -0.36 -32.70 -17.55
CA ALA A 9 -1.43 -32.08 -16.77
C ALA A 9 -2.54 -33.09 -16.42
N ARG A 10 -2.86 -34.00 -17.35
CA ARG A 10 -3.82 -35.08 -17.11
C ARG A 10 -3.34 -36.06 -16.04
N ARG A 11 -2.06 -36.41 -16.06
CA ARG A 11 -1.46 -37.28 -15.04
C ARG A 11 -1.52 -36.64 -13.66
N ILE A 12 -1.17 -35.36 -13.54
CA ILE A 12 -1.21 -34.62 -12.27
C ILE A 12 -2.63 -34.55 -11.70
N ILE A 13 -3.65 -34.33 -12.54
CA ILE A 13 -5.05 -34.31 -12.08
C ILE A 13 -5.49 -35.68 -11.57
N LEU A 14 -5.11 -36.77 -12.26
CA LEU A 14 -5.40 -38.13 -11.82
C LEU A 14 -4.69 -38.49 -10.52
N ASP A 15 -3.43 -38.06 -10.38
CA ASP A 15 -2.67 -38.26 -9.15
C ASP A 15 -3.29 -37.49 -7.97
N LEU A 16 -3.77 -36.25 -8.19
CA LEU A 16 -4.49 -35.47 -7.19
C LEU A 16 -5.82 -36.13 -6.77
N GLU A 17 -6.61 -36.61 -7.73
CA GLU A 17 -7.87 -37.30 -7.44
C GLU A 17 -7.62 -38.63 -6.70
N LYS A 18 -6.51 -39.33 -7.00
CA LYS A 18 -6.10 -40.56 -6.31
C LYS A 18 -5.69 -40.33 -4.85
N GLU A 19 -5.07 -39.20 -4.56
CA GLU A 19 -4.72 -38.76 -3.20
C GLU A 19 -5.91 -38.14 -2.43
N GLY A 20 -7.10 -38.09 -3.05
CA GLY A 20 -8.33 -37.60 -2.42
C GLY A 20 -8.54 -36.08 -2.49
N PHE A 21 -7.72 -35.35 -3.24
CA PHE A 21 -7.89 -33.91 -3.45
C PHE A 21 -8.79 -33.63 -4.64
N ARG A 22 -9.69 -32.65 -4.50
CA ARG A 22 -10.49 -32.17 -5.64
C ARG A 22 -9.70 -31.08 -6.35
N VAL A 23 -9.84 -31.03 -7.67
CA VAL A 23 -9.26 -29.95 -8.50
C VAL A 23 -9.71 -28.56 -8.03
N LEU A 24 -10.93 -28.46 -7.47
CA LEU A 24 -11.45 -27.22 -6.90
C LEU A 24 -10.68 -26.75 -5.66
N ASP A 25 -10.03 -27.65 -4.92
CA ASP A 25 -9.28 -27.31 -3.72
C ASP A 25 -8.00 -26.50 -4.06
N ILE A 26 -7.51 -26.59 -5.30
CA ILE A 26 -6.41 -25.74 -5.81
C ILE A 26 -6.79 -24.26 -5.77
N PHE A 27 -8.04 -23.93 -6.14
CA PHE A 27 -8.52 -22.54 -6.13
C PHE A 27 -8.81 -22.01 -4.72
N ASN A 28 -8.77 -22.88 -3.71
CA ASN A 28 -8.85 -22.47 -2.31
C ASN A 28 -7.47 -22.16 -1.70
N LEU A 29 -6.39 -22.34 -2.45
CA LEU A 29 -5.05 -21.99 -1.99
C LEU A 29 -4.85 -20.48 -2.02
N ASP A 30 -4.49 -19.91 -0.87
CA ASP A 30 -4.28 -18.47 -0.70
C ASP A 30 -3.09 -17.94 -1.53
N CYS A 31 -2.24 -18.79 -2.10
CA CYS A 31 -1.00 -18.38 -2.76
C CYS A 31 -1.10 -18.11 -4.28
N LEU A 32 -2.30 -18.23 -4.86
CA LEU A 32 -2.48 -18.13 -6.31
C LEU A 32 -2.86 -16.71 -6.74
N ASN A 33 -2.07 -16.16 -7.66
CA ASN A 33 -2.36 -14.88 -8.31
C ASN A 33 -3.35 -15.06 -9.45
N HIS A 34 -3.94 -13.95 -9.92
CA HIS A 34 -4.88 -13.94 -11.04
C HIS A 34 -4.31 -14.59 -12.32
N GLU A 35 -3.05 -14.33 -12.68
CA GLU A 35 -2.41 -14.95 -13.84
C GLU A 35 -2.23 -16.47 -13.68
N HIS A 36 -1.90 -16.92 -12.46
CA HIS A 36 -1.82 -18.35 -12.16
C HIS A 36 -3.20 -18.99 -12.32
N ILE A 37 -4.25 -18.35 -11.82
CA ILE A 37 -5.61 -18.86 -11.91
C ILE A 37 -6.12 -18.86 -13.35
N GLN A 38 -5.89 -17.81 -14.13
CA GLN A 38 -6.20 -17.82 -15.56
C GLN A 38 -5.48 -18.93 -16.31
N SER A 39 -4.19 -19.15 -15.99
CA SER A 39 -3.41 -20.22 -16.60
C SER A 39 -3.96 -21.60 -16.22
N ILE A 40 -4.27 -21.82 -14.93
CA ILE A 40 -4.89 -23.07 -14.45
C ILE A 40 -6.25 -23.28 -15.11
N VAL A 41 -7.11 -22.27 -15.19
CA VAL A 41 -8.41 -22.35 -15.86
C VAL A 41 -8.27 -22.67 -17.34
N LYS A 42 -7.30 -22.06 -18.04
CA LYS A 42 -7.04 -22.36 -19.46
C LYS A 42 -6.65 -23.82 -19.66
N VAL A 43 -5.80 -24.34 -18.77
CA VAL A 43 -5.42 -25.76 -18.76
C VAL A 43 -6.66 -26.62 -18.48
N LEU A 44 -7.44 -26.31 -17.45
CA LEU A 44 -8.63 -27.09 -17.09
C LEU A 44 -9.71 -27.06 -18.16
N LYS A 45 -9.95 -25.93 -18.83
CA LYS A 45 -10.89 -25.80 -19.95
C LYS A 45 -10.49 -26.64 -21.17
N THR A 46 -9.20 -26.96 -21.30
CA THR A 46 -8.72 -27.89 -22.33
C THR A 46 -9.16 -29.34 -22.06
N PHE A 47 -9.38 -29.71 -20.79
CA PHE A 47 -9.80 -31.06 -20.38
C PHE A 47 -11.29 -31.17 -20.04
N ARG A 48 -11.87 -30.10 -19.48
CA ARG A 48 -13.27 -29.96 -19.09
C ARG A 48 -13.78 -28.62 -19.63
N PRO A 49 -14.33 -28.58 -20.86
CA PRO A 49 -14.76 -27.34 -21.50
C PRO A 49 -15.85 -26.60 -20.71
N ASP A 50 -16.68 -27.33 -19.96
CA ASP A 50 -17.74 -26.78 -19.10
C ASP A 50 -17.26 -26.38 -17.70
N PHE A 51 -15.94 -26.34 -17.47
CA PHE A 51 -15.40 -25.98 -16.16
C PHE A 51 -15.51 -24.48 -15.91
N ASP A 52 -16.33 -24.12 -14.91
CA ASP A 52 -16.39 -22.78 -14.33
C ASP A 52 -15.96 -22.79 -12.86
N ILE A 53 -15.35 -21.68 -12.42
CA ILE A 53 -14.94 -21.49 -11.04
C ILE A 53 -16.20 -21.24 -10.20
N PRO A 54 -16.44 -21.99 -9.11
CA PRO A 54 -17.58 -21.75 -8.24
C PRO A 54 -17.47 -20.37 -7.59
N LEU A 55 -18.47 -19.53 -7.81
CA LEU A 55 -18.60 -18.23 -7.16
C LEU A 55 -18.84 -18.44 -5.66
N ARG A 56 -17.95 -17.93 -4.80
CA ARG A 56 -18.18 -17.95 -3.34
C ARG A 56 -19.40 -17.08 -3.02
N SER A 57 -20.46 -17.67 -2.49
CA SER A 57 -21.61 -16.91 -1.97
C SER A 57 -21.16 -16.14 -0.73
N SER A 58 -21.44 -14.84 -0.71
CA SER A 58 -21.05 -13.92 0.38
C SER A 58 -22.14 -13.78 1.43
N ASN A 59 -23.20 -14.58 1.34
CA ASN A 59 -24.34 -14.49 2.25
C ASN A 59 -24.02 -15.28 3.51
N VAL A 60 -23.79 -14.55 4.60
CA VAL A 60 -23.64 -15.12 5.93
C VAL A 60 -25.05 -15.48 6.41
N ASP A 61 -25.35 -16.78 6.53
CA ASP A 61 -26.61 -17.25 7.12
C ASP A 61 -26.56 -17.00 8.64
N ASN A 62 -27.01 -15.81 9.04
CA ASN A 62 -27.11 -15.41 10.42
C ASN A 62 -28.49 -14.84 10.68
N LYS A 63 -29.28 -15.56 11.50
CA LYS A 63 -30.65 -15.22 11.86
C LYS A 63 -30.81 -13.81 12.44
N LEU A 64 -29.77 -13.25 13.05
CA LEU A 64 -29.79 -11.87 13.57
C LEU A 64 -29.62 -10.81 12.47
N LEU A 65 -29.01 -11.17 11.34
CA LEU A 65 -28.71 -10.27 10.23
C LEU A 65 -29.72 -10.41 9.08
N ASN A 66 -30.56 -11.45 9.07
CA ASN A 66 -31.56 -11.68 8.02
C ASN A 66 -32.51 -10.50 7.83
N SER A 67 -32.90 -9.82 8.91
CA SER A 67 -33.76 -8.63 8.85
C SER A 67 -33.14 -7.43 8.11
N ILE A 68 -31.81 -7.37 8.03
CA ILE A 68 -31.04 -6.31 7.35
C ILE A 68 -30.87 -6.64 5.87
N TYR A 69 -30.76 -7.93 5.53
CA TYR A 69 -30.58 -8.38 4.15
C TYR A 69 -31.91 -8.59 3.40
N GLU A 70 -33.02 -8.82 4.10
CA GLU A 70 -34.35 -9.05 3.51
C GLU A 70 -35.16 -7.78 3.27
N LYS A 71 -34.80 -6.65 3.90
CA LYS A 71 -35.49 -5.36 3.74
C LYS A 71 -34.62 -4.37 2.95
N PRO A 72 -35.20 -3.58 2.02
CA PRO A 72 -34.47 -2.49 1.39
C PRO A 72 -34.01 -1.51 2.48
N ALA A 73 -32.72 -1.16 2.44
CA ALA A 73 -32.01 -0.61 3.58
C ALA A 73 -32.50 0.79 4.05
N ILE A 74 -33.25 1.55 3.23
CA ILE A 74 -33.60 2.95 3.51
C ILE A 74 -34.97 3.32 2.89
N SER A 75 -35.76 4.16 3.58
CA SER A 75 -37.00 4.77 3.08
C SER A 75 -36.74 5.72 1.89
N LYS A 76 -37.63 5.75 0.89
CA LYS A 76 -37.51 6.60 -0.31
C LYS A 76 -37.31 8.10 -0.01
N ASP A 77 -37.80 8.60 1.12
CA ASP A 77 -37.84 10.04 1.42
C ASP A 77 -36.53 10.60 2.02
N GLU A 78 -35.78 9.81 2.80
CA GLU A 78 -34.47 10.20 3.37
C GLU A 78 -33.33 10.19 2.31
N LEU A 79 -33.60 9.57 1.15
CA LEU A 79 -32.61 9.31 0.10
C LEU A 79 -32.48 10.46 -0.92
N ILE A 80 -33.55 11.24 -1.11
CA ILE A 80 -33.59 12.33 -2.09
C ILE A 80 -32.51 13.39 -1.80
N GLN A 81 -32.17 13.61 -0.52
CA GLN A 81 -31.12 14.56 -0.14
C GLN A 81 -29.69 14.04 -0.39
N ILE A 82 -29.48 12.72 -0.32
CA ILE A 82 -28.15 12.13 -0.52
C ILE A 82 -27.81 12.08 -2.03
N ASP A 83 -28.80 11.78 -2.88
CA ASP A 83 -28.56 11.48 -4.30
C ASP A 83 -28.15 12.67 -5.18
N GLN A 84 -28.53 13.90 -4.81
CA GLN A 84 -28.24 15.07 -5.64
C GLN A 84 -26.73 15.40 -5.65
N TRP A 85 -26.07 15.26 -4.49
CA TRP A 85 -24.62 15.47 -4.38
C TRP A 85 -23.81 14.48 -5.25
N TRP A 86 -24.23 13.22 -5.33
CA TRP A 86 -23.55 12.20 -6.15
C TRP A 86 -23.72 12.44 -7.66
N LYS A 87 -24.85 13.03 -8.08
CA LYS A 87 -25.10 13.39 -9.49
C LYS A 87 -24.33 14.65 -9.91
N ASP A 88 -24.20 15.61 -9.00
CA ASP A 88 -23.52 16.87 -9.26
C ASP A 88 -21.98 16.75 -9.14
N THR A 89 -21.49 15.70 -8.49
CA THR A 89 -20.05 15.45 -8.30
C THR A 89 -19.49 14.56 -9.40
N ASP A 90 -18.39 14.99 -10.03
CA ASP A 90 -17.60 14.14 -10.91
C ASP A 90 -16.79 13.10 -10.10
N LEU A 91 -17.44 11.97 -9.80
CA LEU A 91 -16.85 10.88 -9.02
C LEU A 91 -15.63 10.25 -9.68
N LYS A 92 -15.55 10.26 -11.01
CA LYS A 92 -14.40 9.74 -11.75
C LYS A 92 -13.18 10.62 -11.55
N LYS A 93 -13.37 11.94 -11.65
CA LYS A 93 -12.30 12.90 -11.34
C LYS A 93 -11.85 12.77 -9.88
N LYS A 94 -12.79 12.62 -8.93
CA LYS A 94 -12.45 12.42 -7.51
C LYS A 94 -11.70 11.13 -7.24
N LEU A 95 -12.03 10.05 -7.94
CA LEU A 95 -11.27 8.81 -7.89
C LEU A 95 -9.83 9.01 -8.34
N GLU A 96 -9.61 9.68 -9.47
CA GLU A 96 -8.24 9.93 -9.97
C GLU A 96 -7.44 10.84 -9.03
N GLU A 97 -8.06 11.88 -8.48
CA GLU A 97 -7.43 12.71 -7.44
C GLU A 97 -6.99 11.85 -6.22
N GLN A 98 -7.86 10.95 -5.76
CA GLN A 98 -7.57 10.05 -4.64
C GLN A 98 -6.46 9.04 -4.97
N ILE A 99 -6.52 8.39 -6.14
CA ILE A 99 -5.50 7.45 -6.60
C ILE A 99 -4.14 8.15 -6.68
N GLN A 100 -4.08 9.36 -7.22
CA GLN A 100 -2.84 10.11 -7.33
C GLN A 100 -2.26 10.45 -5.95
N MET A 101 -3.09 10.91 -5.01
CA MET A 101 -2.65 11.17 -3.63
C MET A 101 -2.12 9.91 -2.93
N GLU A 102 -2.73 8.75 -3.18
CA GLU A 102 -2.27 7.47 -2.62
C GLU A 102 -0.96 6.99 -3.24
N ILE A 103 -0.77 7.18 -4.55
CA ILE A 103 0.49 6.86 -5.25
C ILE A 103 1.63 7.76 -4.77
N ASP A 104 1.36 9.04 -4.57
CA ASP A 104 2.36 10.01 -4.13
C ASP A 104 2.74 9.86 -2.65
N HIS A 105 1.94 9.14 -1.86
CA HIS A 105 2.10 8.93 -0.42
C HIS A 105 2.28 10.24 0.39
N ARG A 106 1.83 11.35 -0.17
CA ARG A 106 2.01 12.72 0.34
C ARG A 106 0.78 13.55 -0.02
N VAL A 107 0.27 14.27 0.96
CA VAL A 107 -0.78 15.27 0.76
C VAL A 107 -0.23 16.61 1.22
N LYS A 108 -0.13 17.58 0.31
CA LYS A 108 0.37 18.91 0.63
C LYS A 108 -0.79 19.77 1.10
N ILE A 109 -0.85 20.02 2.41
CA ILE A 109 -1.85 20.89 3.01
C ILE A 109 -1.23 22.27 3.20
N LYS A 110 -1.89 23.32 2.69
CA LYS A 110 -1.45 24.70 2.91
C LYS A 110 -1.65 25.02 4.39
N SER A 111 -0.59 25.48 5.05
CA SER A 111 -0.67 25.96 6.43
C SER A 111 -1.61 27.16 6.50
N ILE A 112 -2.49 27.16 7.49
CA ILE A 112 -3.33 28.32 7.85
C ILE A 112 -2.52 29.39 8.60
N ASN A 113 -1.37 29.02 9.17
CA ASN A 113 -0.48 29.96 9.83
C ASN A 113 0.26 30.79 8.79
N THR A 114 -0.04 32.09 8.74
CA THR A 114 0.65 33.10 7.91
C THR A 114 1.98 33.50 8.54
N ILE A 115 2.86 32.52 8.78
CA ILE A 115 4.25 32.82 9.14
C ILE A 115 4.92 33.31 7.86
N LYS A 116 5.14 34.63 7.75
CA LYS A 116 6.03 35.18 6.73
C LYS A 116 7.42 34.62 7.05
N LEU A 117 8.04 33.88 6.12
CA LEU A 117 9.47 33.60 6.21
C LEU A 117 10.18 34.95 6.09
N THR A 118 10.49 35.57 7.23
CA THR A 118 11.01 36.94 7.30
C THR A 118 12.47 37.02 6.83
N ASP A 119 13.16 35.89 6.58
CA ASP A 119 14.55 35.89 6.12
C ASP A 119 14.82 34.85 5.00
N GLU A 120 15.02 35.35 3.78
CA GLU A 120 15.44 34.55 2.61
C GLU A 120 16.79 33.85 2.82
N LYS A 121 17.69 34.41 3.65
CA LYS A 121 18.99 33.81 3.94
C LYS A 121 18.83 32.56 4.80
N LEU A 122 17.91 32.59 5.76
CA LEU A 122 17.59 31.43 6.59
C LEU A 122 16.96 30.31 5.75
N ALA A 123 16.03 30.66 4.84
CA ALA A 123 15.43 29.72 3.91
C ALA A 123 16.50 29.01 3.04
N LYS A 124 17.40 29.78 2.42
CA LYS A 124 18.52 29.22 1.62
C LYS A 124 19.47 28.36 2.45
N ARG A 125 19.77 28.76 3.69
CA ARG A 125 20.62 27.94 4.59
C ARG A 125 19.98 26.61 4.93
N TYR A 126 18.67 26.63 5.18
CA TYR A 126 17.89 25.43 5.46
C TYR A 126 17.82 24.50 4.24
N GLU A 127 17.59 25.04 3.05
CA GLU A 127 17.63 24.26 1.80
C GLU A 127 19.00 23.60 1.58
N ASN A 128 20.09 24.36 1.72
CA ASN A 128 21.45 23.81 1.61
C ASN A 128 21.74 22.73 2.66
N PHE A 129 21.23 22.91 3.89
CA PHE A 129 21.35 21.92 4.95
C PHE A 129 20.60 20.62 4.61
N LEU A 130 19.39 20.71 4.06
CA LEU A 130 18.64 19.53 3.63
C LEU A 130 19.37 18.76 2.51
N VAL A 131 19.98 19.47 1.56
CA VAL A 131 20.75 18.84 0.48
C VAL A 131 22.00 18.15 1.02
N ASP A 132 22.76 18.79 1.93
CA ASP A 132 23.93 18.18 2.58
C ASP A 132 23.52 16.94 3.39
N LEU A 133 22.40 17.03 4.11
CA LEU A 133 21.87 15.92 4.90
C LEU A 133 21.41 14.75 4.01
N GLU A 134 20.73 15.01 2.89
CA GLU A 134 20.33 14.00 1.92
C GLU A 134 21.56 13.26 1.35
N GLN A 135 22.61 13.99 1.00
CA GLN A 135 23.86 13.41 0.50
C GLN A 135 24.55 12.53 1.55
N GLN A 136 24.68 13.03 2.79
CA GLN A 136 25.29 12.28 3.89
C GLN A 136 24.53 10.99 4.18
N LEU A 137 23.20 11.08 4.27
CA LEU A 137 22.35 9.91 4.52
C LEU A 137 22.39 8.92 3.36
N THR A 138 22.47 9.38 2.11
CA THR A 138 22.59 8.49 0.94
C THR A 138 23.89 7.69 0.98
N VAL A 139 25.01 8.35 1.23
CA VAL A 139 26.32 7.67 1.37
C VAL A 139 26.31 6.72 2.58
N GLY A 140 25.75 7.16 3.71
CA GLY A 140 25.61 6.36 4.91
C GLY A 140 24.77 5.10 4.69
N PHE A 141 23.62 5.23 4.02
CA PHE A 141 22.74 4.12 3.68
C PHE A 141 23.45 3.06 2.83
N LEU A 142 24.11 3.49 1.75
CA LEU A 142 24.84 2.58 0.86
C LEU A 142 25.98 1.85 1.60
N THR A 143 26.68 2.57 2.47
CA THR A 143 27.77 2.00 3.27
C THR A 143 27.26 0.97 4.26
N GLU A 144 26.20 1.29 5.03
CA GLU A 144 25.60 0.35 5.98
C GLU A 144 24.97 -0.86 5.28
N LEU A 145 24.39 -0.67 4.08
CA LEU A 145 23.85 -1.76 3.26
C LEU A 145 24.95 -2.73 2.81
N GLU A 146 26.10 -2.20 2.39
CA GLU A 146 27.24 -3.02 1.99
C GLU A 146 27.84 -3.78 3.19
N ILE A 147 27.96 -3.12 4.34
CA ILE A 147 28.37 -3.77 5.59
C ILE A 147 27.39 -4.90 5.97
N LEU A 148 26.08 -4.66 5.82
CA LEU A 148 25.06 -5.67 6.09
C LEU A 148 25.19 -6.88 5.15
N LYS A 149 25.38 -6.65 3.85
CA LYS A 149 25.62 -7.70 2.85
C LYS A 149 26.83 -8.57 3.19
N GLN A 150 27.92 -7.95 3.66
CA GLN A 150 29.12 -8.68 4.04
C GLN A 150 28.99 -9.49 5.33
N LYS A 151 28.11 -9.07 6.24
CA LYS A 151 27.82 -9.73 7.52
C LYS A 151 26.88 -10.93 7.36
N VAL A 152 25.89 -10.84 6.47
CA VAL A 152 24.94 -11.94 6.19
C VAL A 152 25.65 -13.02 5.37
N ARG A 153 26.46 -13.84 6.04
CA ARG A 153 27.15 -15.02 5.45
C ARG A 153 26.45 -16.34 5.74
N LYS A 154 25.47 -16.35 6.65
CA LYS A 154 24.73 -17.56 7.06
C LYS A 154 23.25 -17.45 6.69
N PRO A 155 22.64 -18.53 6.18
CA PRO A 155 21.22 -18.56 5.79
C PRO A 155 20.23 -18.52 6.98
N SER A 156 20.71 -18.61 8.22
CA SER A 156 19.87 -18.65 9.44
C SER A 156 19.48 -17.27 9.98
N ASP A 157 20.20 -16.21 9.59
CA ASP A 157 19.91 -14.86 10.07
C ASP A 157 18.77 -14.26 9.24
N ILE A 158 17.86 -13.53 9.90
CA ILE A 158 16.74 -12.88 9.20
C ILE A 158 17.34 -11.88 8.20
N ASN A 159 17.33 -12.26 6.93
CA ASN A 159 17.94 -11.47 5.89
C ASN A 159 16.99 -10.35 5.47
N ILE A 160 17.28 -9.13 5.93
CA ILE A 160 16.49 -7.95 5.55
C ILE A 160 16.94 -7.30 4.24
N ILE A 161 18.06 -7.75 3.65
CA ILE A 161 18.64 -7.18 2.43
C ILE A 161 17.62 -7.14 1.27
N PRO A 162 16.81 -8.19 1.01
CA PRO A 162 15.81 -8.15 -0.06
C PRO A 162 14.79 -7.04 0.11
N PHE A 163 14.54 -6.54 1.33
CA PHE A 163 13.63 -5.43 1.60
C PHE A 163 14.29 -4.05 1.40
N LEU A 164 15.61 -3.97 1.52
CA LEU A 164 16.41 -2.77 1.33
C LEU A 164 16.85 -2.55 -0.13
N GLU A 165 16.64 -3.52 -1.00
CA GLU A 165 16.95 -3.45 -2.44
C GLU A 165 15.71 -3.27 -3.33
N ILE A 166 14.52 -3.12 -2.75
CA ILE A 166 13.27 -3.01 -3.52
C ILE A 166 13.13 -1.64 -4.20
N PHE A 167 13.75 -0.61 -3.61
CA PHE A 167 13.65 0.77 -4.06
C PHE A 167 15.02 1.37 -4.31
N GLU A 168 15.03 2.54 -4.96
CA GLU A 168 16.25 3.32 -5.10
C GLU A 168 16.64 3.94 -3.75
N PRO A 169 17.94 4.11 -3.43
CA PRO A 169 18.40 4.69 -2.17
C PRO A 169 17.70 6.00 -1.80
N LYS A 170 17.47 6.87 -2.79
CA LYS A 170 16.79 8.16 -2.62
C LYS A 170 15.43 8.01 -1.94
N GLU A 171 14.67 6.98 -2.29
CA GLU A 171 13.34 6.75 -1.72
C GLU A 171 13.37 6.40 -0.23
N TYR A 172 14.41 5.70 0.22
CA TYR A 172 14.63 5.41 1.64
C TYR A 172 15.04 6.69 2.38
N ILE A 173 15.90 7.52 1.79
CA ILE A 173 16.34 8.77 2.40
C ILE A 173 15.18 9.76 2.51
N ASP A 174 14.35 9.88 1.48
CA ASP A 174 13.11 10.66 1.49
C ASP A 174 12.19 10.28 2.66
N LEU A 175 12.11 8.98 2.95
CA LEU A 175 11.29 8.43 4.03
C LEU A 175 11.92 8.71 5.41
N ILE A 176 13.24 8.59 5.53
CA ILE A 176 14.00 8.98 6.73
C ILE A 176 13.86 10.48 7.03
N LEU A 177 14.00 11.34 6.03
CA LEU A 177 13.86 12.80 6.18
C LEU A 177 12.43 13.19 6.56
N LYS A 178 11.43 12.55 5.96
CA LYS A 178 10.03 12.77 6.34
C LYS A 178 9.79 12.38 7.81
N ALA A 179 10.34 11.26 8.25
CA ALA A 179 10.27 10.88 9.64
C ALA A 179 10.96 11.92 10.53
N LEU A 180 12.17 12.37 10.20
CA LEU A 180 12.87 13.41 10.95
C LEU A 180 12.02 14.69 11.12
N HIS A 181 11.39 15.17 10.04
CA HIS A 181 10.47 16.31 10.12
C HIS A 181 9.26 16.06 11.03
N GLN A 182 8.64 14.88 10.94
CA GLN A 182 7.52 14.54 11.81
C GLN A 182 7.93 14.52 13.30
N HIS A 183 9.12 14.01 13.61
CA HIS A 183 9.63 14.00 14.98
C HIS A 183 9.97 15.40 15.49
N SER A 184 10.47 16.31 14.65
CA SER A 184 10.78 17.67 15.09
C SER A 184 9.55 18.45 15.59
N TYR A 185 8.35 18.08 15.12
CA TYR A 185 7.09 18.66 15.64
C TYR A 185 6.54 17.93 16.86
N ALA A 186 6.87 16.65 17.05
CA ALA A 186 6.33 15.82 18.13
C ALA A 186 7.19 15.87 19.42
N SER A 187 8.47 16.21 19.31
CA SER A 187 9.43 16.15 20.43
C SER A 187 9.19 17.19 21.53
N GLU A 188 8.30 18.17 21.32
CA GLU A 188 7.98 19.18 22.34
C GLU A 188 7.19 18.60 23.53
N PHE A 189 6.51 17.45 23.38
CA PHE A 189 5.61 16.95 24.42
C PHE A 189 5.97 15.57 24.98
N HIS A 190 6.41 14.59 24.18
CA HIS A 190 6.89 13.29 24.68
C HIS A 190 7.84 12.61 23.68
N SER A 191 8.95 12.04 24.15
CA SER A 191 9.78 11.15 23.32
C SER A 191 9.05 9.83 23.10
N SER A 192 8.64 9.56 21.85
CA SER A 192 8.02 8.28 21.50
C SER A 192 9.02 7.13 21.69
N PRO A 193 8.59 5.94 22.16
CA PRO A 193 9.48 4.79 22.29
C PRO A 193 10.13 4.43 20.96
N PHE A 194 11.45 4.15 20.98
CA PHE A 194 12.23 3.86 19.77
C PHE A 194 11.64 2.72 18.91
N VAL A 195 11.09 1.68 19.54
CA VAL A 195 10.43 0.56 18.85
C VAL A 195 9.22 1.05 18.04
N THR A 196 8.41 1.95 18.59
CA THR A 196 7.26 2.54 17.87
C THR A 196 7.71 3.33 16.65
N LEU A 197 8.83 4.05 16.78
CA LEU A 197 9.42 4.79 15.68
C LEU A 197 9.86 3.85 14.55
N CYS A 198 10.64 2.82 14.88
CA CYS A 198 11.11 1.82 13.92
C CYS A 198 9.94 1.13 13.21
N VAL A 199 8.92 0.68 13.96
CA VAL A 199 7.72 0.06 13.39
C VAL A 199 6.99 1.03 12.46
N GLY A 200 6.87 2.31 12.82
CA GLY A 200 6.26 3.33 11.98
C GLY A 200 6.97 3.48 10.63
N LEU A 201 8.30 3.59 10.67
CA LEU A 201 9.12 3.74 9.47
C LEU A 201 9.07 2.50 8.56
N GLY A 202 9.20 1.30 9.15
CA GLY A 202 9.05 0.05 8.43
C GLY A 202 7.67 -0.12 7.80
N LYS A 203 6.60 0.27 8.51
CA LYS A 203 5.22 0.24 7.97
C LYS A 203 5.06 1.18 6.78
N HIS A 204 5.64 2.38 6.83
CA HIS A 204 5.59 3.32 5.70
C HIS A 204 6.28 2.76 4.46
N LEU A 205 7.44 2.13 4.62
CA LEU A 205 8.13 1.46 3.51
C LEU A 205 7.30 0.28 2.98
N TYR A 206 6.73 -0.54 3.87
CA TYR A 206 5.85 -1.64 3.48
C TYR A 206 4.61 -1.16 2.70
N GLN A 207 3.97 -0.06 3.12
CA GLN A 207 2.85 0.54 2.40
C GLN A 207 3.27 1.00 0.99
N LYS A 208 4.45 1.61 0.88
CA LYS A 208 5.02 2.00 -0.43
C LYS A 208 5.27 0.77 -1.31
N TYR A 209 5.73 -0.32 -0.72
CA TYR A 209 5.95 -1.60 -1.42
C TYR A 209 4.65 -2.18 -1.95
N VAL A 210 3.61 -2.22 -1.12
CA VAL A 210 2.28 -2.68 -1.52
C VAL A 210 1.73 -1.83 -2.68
N CYS A 211 1.85 -0.50 -2.62
CA CYS A 211 1.41 0.35 -3.73
C CYS A 211 2.21 0.11 -5.02
N LYS A 212 3.54 -0.06 -4.93
CA LYS A 212 4.39 -0.40 -6.08
C LYS A 212 3.98 -1.74 -6.71
N MET A 213 3.71 -2.75 -5.90
CA MET A 213 3.28 -4.07 -6.39
C MET A 213 1.88 -4.03 -7.00
N ARG A 214 0.93 -3.35 -6.36
CA ARG A 214 -0.41 -3.13 -6.92
C ARG A 214 -0.35 -2.42 -8.27
N ARG A 215 0.49 -1.39 -8.40
CA ARG A 215 0.68 -0.70 -9.68
C ARG A 215 1.28 -1.63 -10.74
N LYS A 216 2.32 -2.39 -10.41
CA LYS A 216 2.96 -3.33 -11.33
C LYS A 216 2.02 -4.42 -11.82
N ASN A 217 1.13 -4.90 -10.95
CA ASN A 217 0.17 -5.97 -11.25
C ASN A 217 -1.10 -5.48 -11.98
N GLY A 218 -1.17 -4.20 -12.37
CA GLY A 218 -2.34 -3.62 -13.02
C GLY A 218 -3.57 -3.54 -12.12
N PHE A 219 -3.40 -3.62 -10.79
CA PHE A 219 -4.50 -3.56 -9.82
C PHE A 219 -5.24 -2.22 -9.90
N ILE A 220 -4.50 -1.12 -10.08
CA ILE A 220 -5.08 0.23 -10.18
C ILE A 220 -6.02 0.34 -11.39
N ASP A 221 -5.66 -0.26 -12.52
CA ASP A 221 -6.50 -0.23 -13.72
C ASP A 221 -7.76 -1.07 -13.55
N LYS A 222 -7.66 -2.23 -12.90
CA LYS A 222 -8.83 -3.04 -12.52
C LYS A 222 -9.73 -2.30 -11.54
N LEU A 223 -9.15 -1.62 -10.56
CA LEU A 223 -9.87 -0.82 -9.58
C LEU A 223 -10.67 0.29 -10.27
N ARG A 224 -10.09 0.99 -11.26
CA ARG A 224 -10.79 1.99 -12.07
C ARG A 224 -12.02 1.40 -12.75
N LEU A 225 -11.89 0.23 -13.40
CA LEU A 225 -13.01 -0.43 -14.08
C LEU A 225 -14.12 -0.84 -13.11
N ILE A 226 -13.79 -1.27 -11.90
CA ILE A 226 -14.78 -1.67 -10.88
C ILE A 226 -15.47 -0.42 -10.31
N TYR A 227 -14.69 0.62 -10.04
CA TYR A 227 -15.19 1.86 -9.50
C TYR A 227 -16.07 2.61 -10.51
N ASP A 228 -15.77 2.52 -11.81
CA ASP A 228 -16.63 3.05 -12.87
C ASP A 228 -18.01 2.37 -12.88
N ASP A 229 -18.07 1.05 -12.81
CA ASP A 229 -19.34 0.32 -12.74
C ASP A 229 -20.10 0.61 -11.44
N TYR A 230 -19.37 0.71 -10.33
CA TYR A 230 -19.94 1.02 -9.03
C TYR A 230 -20.49 2.46 -8.98
N THR A 231 -19.76 3.44 -9.51
CA THR A 231 -20.23 4.83 -9.59
C THR A 231 -21.44 4.97 -10.52
N ASN A 232 -21.48 4.24 -11.63
CA ASN A 232 -22.67 4.18 -12.48
C ASN A 232 -23.89 3.64 -11.72
N HIS A 233 -23.72 2.59 -10.91
CA HIS A 233 -24.79 2.06 -10.05
C HIS A 233 -25.27 3.09 -9.01
N VAL A 234 -24.33 3.76 -8.35
CA VAL A 234 -24.58 4.84 -7.39
C VAL A 234 -25.38 5.99 -8.01
N VAL A 235 -25.01 6.43 -9.22
CA VAL A 235 -25.62 7.60 -9.90
C VAL A 235 -27.00 7.27 -10.49
N THR A 236 -27.20 6.04 -10.98
CA THR A 236 -28.47 5.57 -11.58
C THR A 236 -29.57 5.25 -10.56
N ASN A 237 -29.30 5.44 -9.27
CA ASN A 237 -30.26 5.27 -8.18
C ASN A 237 -30.87 3.85 -8.12
N GLN A 238 -30.07 2.82 -8.39
CA GLN A 238 -30.47 1.42 -8.16
C GLN A 238 -30.08 0.91 -6.77
N ARG A 239 -29.62 1.82 -5.90
CA ARG A 239 -29.18 1.59 -4.50
C ARG A 239 -30.25 0.93 -3.61
N PHE A 240 -31.50 0.95 -4.04
CA PHE A 240 -32.65 0.49 -3.27
C PHE A 240 -32.76 -1.04 -3.15
N MET A 241 -32.08 -1.80 -4.01
CA MET A 241 -32.24 -3.25 -4.10
C MET A 241 -31.15 -4.05 -3.39
N VAL A 242 -29.94 -3.48 -3.23
CA VAL A 242 -28.75 -4.23 -2.80
C VAL A 242 -27.84 -3.33 -1.95
N ASN A 243 -27.27 -3.86 -0.87
CA ASN A 243 -26.29 -3.14 -0.04
C ASN A 243 -25.04 -2.80 -0.87
N GLU A 244 -24.44 -1.62 -0.68
CA GLU A 244 -23.24 -1.18 -1.40
C GLU A 244 -22.08 -2.20 -1.34
N ARG A 245 -21.87 -2.87 -0.19
CA ARG A 245 -20.89 -3.95 -0.06
C ARG A 245 -21.28 -5.18 -0.89
N GLN A 246 -22.55 -5.53 -0.96
CA GLN A 246 -23.03 -6.65 -1.79
C GLN A 246 -22.85 -6.31 -3.28
N LYS A 247 -23.19 -5.08 -3.68
CA LYS A 247 -22.99 -4.62 -5.06
C LYS A 247 -21.53 -4.57 -5.45
N TRP A 248 -20.67 -4.04 -4.57
CA TRP A 248 -19.22 -4.06 -4.77
C TRP A 248 -18.70 -5.49 -4.98
N ASN A 249 -19.16 -6.44 -4.16
CA ASN A 249 -18.79 -7.85 -4.27
C ASN A 249 -19.31 -8.48 -5.57
N GLU A 250 -20.51 -8.14 -6.02
CA GLU A 250 -21.08 -8.61 -7.29
C GLU A 250 -20.23 -8.14 -8.48
N ILE A 251 -19.98 -6.83 -8.60
CA ILE A 251 -19.16 -6.24 -9.68
C ILE A 251 -17.74 -6.84 -9.65
N THR A 252 -17.17 -6.98 -8.46
CA THR A 252 -15.86 -7.59 -8.24
C THR A 252 -15.79 -9.04 -8.72
N LYS A 253 -16.84 -9.82 -8.44
CA LYS A 253 -16.95 -11.23 -8.84
C LYS A 253 -17.06 -11.36 -10.36
N GLU A 254 -17.89 -10.54 -11.00
CA GLU A 254 -18.03 -10.53 -12.46
C GLU A 254 -16.71 -10.22 -13.16
N LYS A 255 -15.90 -9.30 -12.62
CA LYS A 255 -14.61 -8.91 -13.20
C LYS A 255 -13.43 -9.78 -12.75
N PHE A 256 -13.65 -10.83 -11.95
CA PHE A 256 -12.60 -11.69 -11.36
C PHE A 256 -11.44 -10.90 -10.72
N ALA A 257 -11.73 -9.68 -10.27
CA ALA A 257 -10.71 -8.64 -10.11
C ALA A 257 -10.05 -8.66 -8.73
N PHE A 258 -10.63 -9.38 -7.77
CA PHE A 258 -10.11 -9.53 -6.43
C PHE A 258 -10.03 -11.02 -6.05
N MET A 259 -9.11 -11.72 -6.70
CA MET A 259 -8.41 -12.77 -5.95
C MET A 259 -7.30 -12.01 -5.27
N ASP A 260 -7.48 -11.82 -3.96
CA ASP A 260 -6.55 -11.14 -3.06
C ASP A 260 -5.14 -11.38 -3.57
N HIS A 261 -4.50 -10.30 -4.06
CA HIS A 261 -3.06 -10.37 -4.24
C HIS A 261 -2.56 -10.63 -2.84
N ASN A 262 -2.17 -11.89 -2.60
CA ASN A 262 -1.56 -12.28 -1.35
C ASN A 262 -0.14 -11.70 -1.40
N ASP A 263 -0.05 -10.37 -1.35
CA ASP A 263 1.15 -9.62 -1.08
C ASP A 263 1.60 -10.20 0.25
N ARG A 264 2.58 -11.13 0.19
CA ARG A 264 3.09 -11.82 1.37
C ARG A 264 3.43 -10.74 2.38
N ARG A 265 2.58 -10.65 3.40
CA ARG A 265 2.64 -9.54 4.35
C ARG A 265 3.97 -9.64 5.06
N TRP A 266 4.67 -8.52 5.15
CA TRP A 266 5.88 -8.49 5.96
C TRP A 266 5.50 -8.82 7.40
N THR A 267 6.25 -9.72 8.03
CA THR A 267 6.03 -10.04 9.43
C THR A 267 6.39 -8.84 10.30
N PHE A 268 5.87 -8.82 11.53
CA PHE A 268 6.21 -7.76 12.47
C PHE A 268 7.72 -7.61 12.65
N THR A 269 8.44 -8.74 12.75
CA THR A 269 9.90 -8.76 12.88
C THR A 269 10.62 -8.15 11.67
N GLN A 270 10.17 -8.46 10.45
CA GLN A 270 10.73 -7.87 9.22
C GLN A 270 10.51 -6.35 9.19
N VAL A 271 9.30 -5.90 9.52
CA VAL A 271 8.96 -4.47 9.60
C VAL A 271 9.82 -3.75 10.63
N LEU A 272 9.98 -4.34 11.82
CA LEU A 272 10.79 -3.77 12.89
C LEU A 272 12.26 -3.64 12.49
N GLN A 273 12.88 -4.72 11.99
CA GLN A 273 14.30 -4.73 11.64
C GLN A 273 14.65 -3.78 10.49
N VAL A 274 13.76 -3.67 9.49
CA VAL A 274 13.92 -2.68 8.43
C VAL A 274 13.84 -1.27 8.99
N GLY A 275 12.90 -1.02 9.90
CA GLY A 275 12.81 0.25 10.61
C GLY A 275 14.06 0.58 11.43
N GLU A 276 14.57 -0.38 12.20
CA GLU A 276 15.80 -0.25 12.98
C GLU A 276 16.99 0.10 12.10
N PHE A 277 17.16 -0.59 10.97
CA PHE A 277 18.22 -0.29 10.01
C PHE A 277 18.16 1.16 9.51
N LEU A 278 16.96 1.63 9.13
CA LEU A 278 16.79 3.00 8.63
C LEU A 278 17.02 4.07 9.71
N TYR A 279 16.63 3.79 10.96
CA TYR A 279 16.95 4.68 12.09
C TYR A 279 18.43 4.66 12.46
N ASP A 280 19.10 3.51 12.37
CA ASP A 280 20.53 3.40 12.58
C ASP A 280 21.30 4.25 11.57
N VAL A 281 20.88 4.23 10.29
CA VAL A 281 21.44 5.11 9.25
C VAL A 281 21.25 6.58 9.64
N LEU A 282 20.03 6.96 10.06
CA LEU A 282 19.73 8.32 10.51
C LEU A 282 20.64 8.73 11.68
N LEU A 283 20.71 7.92 12.74
CA LEU A 283 21.44 8.27 13.97
C LEU A 283 22.95 8.32 13.77
N LYS A 284 23.52 7.45 12.92
CA LYS A 284 24.96 7.40 12.67
C LYS A 284 25.43 8.48 11.70
N HIS A 285 24.62 8.79 10.68
CA HIS A 285 25.06 9.59 9.53
C HIS A 285 24.44 10.99 9.46
N ALA A 286 23.36 11.28 10.19
CA ALA A 286 22.80 12.64 10.25
C ALA A 286 23.68 13.56 11.13
N LYS A 287 24.59 14.31 10.53
CA LYS A 287 25.41 15.29 11.24
C LYS A 287 24.82 16.68 11.11
N ILE A 288 24.31 17.22 12.22
CA ILE A 288 23.82 18.60 12.28
C ILE A 288 24.96 19.53 12.70
N ARG A 289 25.32 20.49 11.85
CA ARG A 289 26.33 21.51 12.20
C ARG A 289 25.70 22.56 13.13
N VAL A 290 26.17 22.63 14.38
CA VAL A 290 25.73 23.57 15.43
C VAL A 290 25.69 25.06 15.04
N PRO A 291 26.56 25.59 14.13
CA PRO A 291 26.48 27.00 13.71
C PRO A 291 25.17 27.41 13.02
N LEU A 292 24.30 26.46 12.64
CA LEU A 292 22.96 26.74 12.13
C LEU A 292 22.00 27.28 13.21
N LEU A 293 22.29 27.05 14.49
CA LEU A 293 21.44 27.41 15.64
C LEU A 293 21.87 28.70 16.35
N THR A 294 23.08 29.19 16.07
CA THR A 294 23.63 30.39 16.72
C THR A 294 23.75 31.53 15.72
N GLU A 295 22.66 32.29 15.56
CA GLU A 295 22.84 33.69 15.22
C GLU A 295 23.56 34.33 16.40
N LYS A 296 24.80 34.78 16.18
CA LYS A 296 25.46 35.66 17.14
C LYS A 296 24.55 36.87 17.35
N ASN A 297 23.97 36.98 18.54
CA ASN A 297 23.49 38.22 19.16
C ASN A 297 24.68 39.20 19.34
N THR A 298 25.32 39.58 18.24
CA THR A 298 26.34 40.63 18.20
C THR A 298 25.86 41.71 17.25
N ALA A 299 24.67 42.25 17.52
CA ALA A 299 24.15 43.44 16.87
C ALA A 299 23.25 44.25 17.83
N SER A 300 23.65 44.40 19.10
CA SER A 300 23.07 45.40 20.00
C SER A 300 24.02 45.68 21.17
N ASN A 301 25.17 46.28 20.87
CA ASN A 301 25.97 47.05 21.84
C ASN A 301 27.02 47.86 21.07
N LYS A 302 26.54 48.77 20.22
CA LYS A 302 27.27 49.97 19.79
C LYS A 302 26.25 51.05 19.44
N SER A 303 25.93 51.89 20.41
CA SER A 303 25.79 53.36 20.35
C SER A 303 25.15 53.81 21.65
#